data_AF-A0A7J2Z076-F1
#
_entry.id   AF-A0A7J2Z076-F1
#
_cell.length_a   1.000
_cell.length_b   1.000
_cell.length_c   1.000
_cell.angle_alpha   90.00
_cell.angle_beta   90.00
_cell.angle_gamma   90.00
#
_symmetry.space_group_name_H-M   'P 1'
#
loop_
_entity.id
_entity.type
_entity.pdbx_description
1 polymer ?
#
loop_
_entity_poly.entity_id
_entity_poly.type
_entity_poly.pdbx_seq_one_letter_code
_entity_poly.pdbx_strand_id
1 'polypeptide(L)'
;MIEAIFQILSSICSILAFIIVIYLAKSNIKFTKGELQRIIEHFVWGTIFIFGAMIAQLQVDLLKLAGTPIDMIKYFFMIIAFYFYLIASHKIYQLSRVFGFASEELPKKLKRVLKS
;
A
#
# COMPACT_ATOMS: atom_id res chain seq x y z
N MET A 1 27.19 10.61 19.39
CA MET A 1 26.49 11.90 19.15
C MET A 1 25.95 11.99 17.74
N ILE A 2 26.78 11.80 16.69
CA ILE A 2 26.34 11.81 15.29
C ILE A 2 25.29 10.70 15.00
N GLU A 3 25.52 9.48 15.49
CA GLU A 3 24.57 8.37 15.31
C GLU A 3 23.19 8.64 15.93
N ALA A 4 23.16 9.26 17.12
CA ALA A 4 21.92 9.63 17.80
C ALA A 4 21.14 10.71 17.01
N ILE A 5 21.85 11.70 16.44
CA ILE A 5 21.24 12.71 15.57
C ILE A 5 20.64 12.07 14.32
N PHE A 6 21.36 11.14 13.68
CA PHE A 6 20.87 10.40 12.52
C PHE A 6 19.62 9.57 12.83
N GLN A 7 19.59 8.88 13.98
CA GLN A 7 18.42 8.09 14.40
C GLN A 7 17.19 8.97 14.67
N ILE A 8 17.37 10.12 15.32
CA ILE A 8 16.28 11.08 15.55
C ILE A 8 15.74 11.60 14.22
N LEU A 9 16.63 12.00 13.30
CA LEU A 9 16.25 12.50 11.99
C LEU A 9 15.49 11.43 11.17
N SER A 10 15.98 10.19 11.18
CA SER A 10 15.33 9.05 10.53
C SER A 10 13.93 8.78 11.10
N SER A 11 13.77 8.90 12.42
CA SER A 11 12.48 8.74 13.09
C SER A 11 11.51 9.84 12.67
N ILE A 12 11.95 11.10 12.66
CA ILE A 12 11.13 12.24 12.22
C ILE A 12 10.72 12.08 10.75
N CYS A 13 11.66 11.72 9.87
CA CYS A 13 11.36 11.46 8.46
C CYS A 13 10.34 10.34 8.28
N SER A 14 10.43 9.27 9.07
CA SER A 14 9.49 8.14 9.01
C SER A 14 8.07 8.55 9.45
N ILE A 15 7.96 9.35 10.52
CA ILE A 15 6.69 9.91 11.00
C ILE A 15 6.08 10.85 9.96
N LEU A 16 6.87 11.77 9.40
CA LEU A 16 6.40 12.70 8.36
C LEU A 16 5.93 11.96 7.11
N ALA A 17 6.69 10.94 6.66
CA ALA A 17 6.31 10.11 5.53
C ALA A 17 4.99 9.37 5.79
N PHE A 18 4.78 8.85 7.00
CA PHE A 18 3.53 8.20 7.38
C PHE A 18 2.34 9.18 7.35
N ILE A 19 2.50 10.39 7.88
CA ILE A 19 1.47 11.43 7.86
C ILE A 19 1.12 11.81 6.41
N ILE A 20 2.12 12.02 5.56
CA ILE A 20 1.93 12.35 4.13
C ILE A 20 1.14 11.23 3.44
N VAL A 21 1.47 9.98 3.72
CA VAL A 21 0.75 8.82 3.16
C VAL A 21 -0.70 8.78 3.61
N ILE A 22 -1.01 9.08 4.88
CA ILE A 22 -2.40 9.20 5.36
C ILE A 22 -3.14 10.34 4.64
N TYR A 23 -2.49 11.49 4.45
CA TYR A 23 -3.09 12.62 3.74
C TYR A 23 -3.36 12.29 2.27
N LEU A 24 -2.40 11.65 1.59
CA LEU A 24 -2.55 11.18 0.20
C LEU A 24 -3.65 10.14 0.09
N ALA A 25 -3.72 9.19 1.03
CA ALA A 25 -4.78 8.20 1.12
C ALA A 25 -6.16 8.84 1.23
N LYS A 26 -6.33 9.76 2.19
CA LYS A 26 -7.59 10.46 2.45
C LYS A 26 -8.02 11.32 1.25
N SER A 27 -7.06 11.99 0.61
CA SER A 27 -7.30 12.76 -0.60
C SER A 27 -7.78 11.84 -1.74
N ASN A 28 -7.04 10.78 -2.06
CA ASN A 28 -7.36 9.88 -3.15
C ASN A 28 -8.72 9.17 -2.97
N ILE A 29 -9.06 8.76 -1.75
CA ILE A 29 -10.37 8.16 -1.44
C ILE A 29 -11.50 9.15 -1.69
N LYS A 30 -11.32 10.43 -1.34
CA LYS A 30 -12.34 11.49 -1.55
C LYS A 30 -12.63 11.75 -3.04
N PHE A 31 -11.63 11.59 -3.90
CA PHE A 31 -11.75 11.87 -5.34
C PHE A 31 -12.13 10.65 -6.18
N THR A 32 -12.07 9.44 -5.63
CA THR A 32 -12.41 8.21 -6.35
C THR A 32 -13.75 7.64 -5.93
N LYS A 33 -14.48 7.04 -6.88
CA LYS A 33 -15.80 6.45 -6.68
C LYS A 33 -15.85 5.04 -7.25
N GLY A 34 -16.74 4.21 -6.70
CA GLY A 34 -16.99 2.85 -7.21
C GLY A 34 -15.84 1.88 -6.97
N GLU A 35 -15.57 0.98 -7.92
CA GLU A 35 -14.54 -0.05 -7.79
C GLU A 35 -13.12 0.52 -7.63
N LEU A 36 -12.85 1.70 -8.18
CA LEU A 36 -11.56 2.37 -8.04
C LEU A 36 -11.29 2.81 -6.59
N GLN A 37 -12.33 3.25 -5.88
CA GLN A 37 -12.23 3.62 -4.45
C GLN A 37 -11.83 2.40 -3.62
N ARG A 38 -12.46 1.24 -3.88
CA ARG A 38 -12.12 -0.02 -3.19
C ARG A 38 -10.68 -0.43 -3.43
N ILE A 39 -10.16 -0.29 -4.65
CA ILE A 39 -8.75 -0.57 -4.97
C ILE A 39 -7.82 0.34 -4.17
N ILE A 40 -8.13 1.63 -4.13
CA ILE A 40 -7.33 2.62 -3.39
C ILE A 40 -7.36 2.32 -1.89
N GLU A 41 -8.52 1.97 -1.32
CA GLU A 41 -8.61 1.58 0.09
C GLU A 41 -7.69 0.39 0.42
N HIS A 42 -7.65 -0.65 -0.42
CA HIS A 42 -6.72 -1.77 -0.23
C HIS A 42 -5.26 -1.32 -0.34
N PHE A 43 -4.94 -0.44 -1.28
CA PHE A 43 -3.59 0.12 -1.41
C PHE A 43 -3.19 0.94 -0.19
N VAL A 44 -4.11 1.74 0.36
CA VAL A 44 -3.93 2.54 1.56
C VAL A 44 -3.68 1.66 2.77
N TRP A 45 -4.50 0.64 2.98
CA TRP A 45 -4.29 -0.32 4.06
C TRP A 45 -2.94 -1.03 3.93
N GLY A 46 -2.61 -1.55 2.73
CA GLY A 46 -1.31 -2.17 2.48
C GLY A 46 -0.14 -1.25 2.84
N THR A 47 -0.25 0.03 2.48
CA THR A 47 0.78 1.03 2.79
C THR A 47 0.89 1.29 4.29
N ILE A 48 -0.23 1.43 5.01
CA ILE A 48 -0.24 1.58 6.48
C ILE A 48 0.49 0.41 7.15
N PHE A 49 0.24 -0.82 6.71
CA PHE A 49 0.90 -2.00 7.25
C PHE A 49 2.42 -2.02 6.94
N ILE A 50 2.87 -1.53 5.77
CA ILE A 50 4.31 -1.35 5.50
C ILE A 50 4.94 -0.37 6.48
N PHE A 51 4.30 0.77 6.75
CA PHE A 51 4.82 1.72 7.75
C PHE A 51 4.84 1.10 9.15
N GLY A 52 3.82 0.31 9.52
CA GLY A 52 3.83 -0.47 10.75
C GLY A 52 5.03 -1.40 10.84
N ALA A 53 5.37 -2.10 9.76
CA ALA A 53 6.56 -2.95 9.70
C ALA A 53 7.86 -2.15 9.86
N MET A 54 7.97 -0.99 9.21
CA MET A 54 9.14 -0.11 9.31
C MET A 54 9.31 0.44 10.74
N ILE A 55 8.23 0.83 11.41
CA ILE A 55 8.25 1.28 12.81
C ILE A 55 8.67 0.14 13.73
N ALA A 56 8.12 -1.07 13.53
CA ALA A 56 8.52 -2.25 14.29
C ALA A 56 10.02 -2.57 14.10
N GLN A 57 10.51 -2.52 12.86
CA GLN A 57 11.95 -2.68 12.57
C GLN A 57 12.79 -1.62 13.28
N LEU A 58 12.38 -0.35 13.23
CA LEU A 58 13.08 0.74 13.92
C LEU A 58 13.17 0.48 15.42
N GLN A 59 12.07 0.03 16.05
CA GLN A 59 12.06 -0.31 17.48
C GLN A 59 12.99 -1.49 17.80
N VAL A 60 13.01 -2.52 16.94
CA VAL A 60 13.92 -3.66 17.09
C VAL A 60 15.37 -3.19 17.02
N ASP A 61 15.70 -2.31 16.08
CA ASP A 61 17.05 -1.79 15.89
C ASP A 61 17.49 -0.90 17.07
N LEU A 62 16.60 -0.01 17.53
CA LEU A 62 16.86 0.89 18.67
C LEU A 62 17.07 0.13 19.98
N LEU A 63 16.26 -0.90 20.22
CA LEU A 63 16.31 -1.71 21.45
C LEU A 63 17.24 -2.93 21.33
N LYS A 64 17.88 -3.12 20.18
CA LYS A 64 18.73 -4.28 19.85
C LYS A 64 18.03 -5.61 20.11
N LEU A 65 16.76 -5.70 19.74
CA LEU A 65 15.89 -6.87 19.96
C LEU A 65 15.96 -7.90 18.81
N ALA A 66 16.98 -7.82 17.95
CA ALA A 66 17.13 -8.72 16.82
C ALA A 66 17.20 -10.19 17.30
N GLY A 67 16.48 -11.09 16.62
CA GLY A 67 16.41 -12.51 16.98
C GLY A 67 15.49 -12.84 18.16
N THR A 68 14.85 -11.85 18.79
CA THR A 68 13.80 -12.09 19.79
C THR A 68 12.44 -12.34 19.13
N PRO A 69 11.45 -12.92 19.82
CA PRO A 69 10.09 -13.05 19.29
C PRO A 69 9.44 -11.71 18.89
N ILE A 70 9.86 -10.59 19.50
CA ILE A 70 9.38 -9.24 19.14
C ILE A 70 9.78 -8.89 17.71
N ASP A 71 10.93 -9.39 17.24
CA ASP A 71 11.40 -9.22 15.86
C ASP A 71 10.45 -9.85 14.83
N MET A 72 9.57 -10.78 15.25
CA MET A 72 8.60 -11.39 14.34
C MET A 72 7.46 -10.43 13.95
N ILE A 73 7.19 -9.40 14.76
CA ILE A 73 6.06 -8.48 14.57
C ILE A 73 6.16 -7.78 13.21
N LYS A 74 7.34 -7.37 12.78
CA LYS A 74 7.55 -6.72 11.47
C LYS A 74 7.11 -7.63 10.31
N TYR A 75 7.34 -8.93 10.41
CA TYR A 75 6.95 -9.89 9.36
C TYR A 75 5.43 -10.07 9.32
N PHE A 76 4.74 -10.05 10.46
CA PHE A 76 3.27 -10.04 10.49
C PHE A 76 2.70 -8.82 9.76
N PHE A 77 3.23 -7.63 10.04
CA PHE A 77 2.85 -6.41 9.31
C PHE A 77 3.10 -6.54 7.81
N MET A 78 4.26 -7.08 7.40
CA MET A 78 4.60 -7.31 5.99
C MET A 78 3.66 -8.31 5.29
N ILE A 79 3.28 -9.41 5.96
CA ILE A 79 2.35 -10.40 5.41
C ILE A 79 0.97 -9.77 5.17
N ILE A 80 0.48 -8.99 6.13
CA ILE A 80 -0.81 -8.30 6.00
C ILE A 80 -0.75 -7.25 4.88
N ALA A 81 0.33 -6.46 4.80
CA ALA A 81 0.56 -5.53 3.71
C ALA A 81 0.52 -6.23 2.33
N PHE A 82 1.23 -7.34 2.21
CA PHE A 82 1.28 -8.12 0.98
C PHE A 82 -0.10 -8.65 0.57
N TYR A 83 -0.89 -9.13 1.53
CA TYR A 83 -2.26 -9.57 1.28
C TYR A 83 -3.14 -8.45 0.71
N PHE A 84 -3.06 -7.24 1.27
CA PHE A 84 -3.78 -6.08 0.75
C PHE A 84 -3.33 -5.68 -0.66
N TYR A 85 -2.02 -5.70 -0.94
CA TYR A 85 -1.51 -5.42 -2.28
C TYR A 85 -1.91 -6.47 -3.31
N LEU A 86 -1.96 -7.75 -2.93
CA LEU A 86 -2.49 -8.81 -3.80
C LEU A 86 -3.95 -8.57 -4.14
N ILE A 87 -4.79 -8.22 -3.17
CA ILE A 87 -6.20 -7.88 -3.42
C ILE A 87 -6.32 -6.68 -4.35
N ALA A 88 -5.57 -5.61 -4.09
CA ALA A 88 -5.57 -4.41 -4.92
C ALA A 88 -5.16 -4.75 -6.36
N SER A 89 -4.07 -5.51 -6.53
CA SER A 89 -3.55 -5.93 -7.84
C SER A 89 -4.55 -6.81 -8.59
N HIS A 90 -5.19 -7.77 -7.91
CA HIS A 90 -6.20 -8.62 -8.52
C HIS A 90 -7.39 -7.79 -9.03
N LYS A 91 -7.86 -6.81 -8.25
CA LYS A 91 -8.95 -5.92 -8.66
C LYS A 91 -8.54 -5.01 -9.82
N ILE A 92 -7.32 -4.48 -9.83
CA ILE A 92 -6.78 -3.72 -10.97
C ILE A 92 -6.78 -4.59 -12.23
N TYR A 93 -6.32 -5.85 -12.12
CA TYR A 93 -6.33 -6.79 -13.23
C TYR A 93 -7.75 -7.04 -13.76
N GLN A 94 -8.72 -7.30 -12.89
CA GLN A 94 -10.13 -7.43 -13.29
C GLN A 94 -10.65 -6.18 -14.02
N LEU A 95 -10.35 -5.00 -13.48
CA LEU A 95 -10.72 -3.71 -14.07
C LEU A 95 -10.10 -3.56 -15.47
N SER A 96 -8.82 -3.86 -15.62
CA SER A 96 -8.07 -3.75 -16.88
C SER A 96 -8.62 -4.66 -17.98
N ARG A 97 -9.13 -5.86 -17.62
CA ARG A 97 -9.84 -6.76 -18.55
C ARG A 97 -11.18 -6.18 -19.00
N VAL A 98 -11.93 -5.58 -18.09
CA VAL A 98 -13.23 -4.96 -18.43
C VAL A 98 -13.06 -3.73 -19.34
N PHE A 99 -12.01 -2.95 -19.12
CA PHE A 99 -11.68 -1.79 -19.95
C PHE A 99 -11.02 -2.15 -21.29
N GLY A 100 -10.66 -3.42 -21.52
CA GLY A 100 -10.03 -3.88 -22.77
C GLY A 100 -8.54 -3.53 -22.88
N PHE A 101 -7.90 -3.07 -21.80
CA PHE A 101 -6.45 -2.83 -21.78
C PHE A 101 -5.64 -4.13 -21.69
N ALA A 102 -6.22 -5.18 -21.09
CA ALA A 102 -5.57 -6.47 -20.87
C ALA A 102 -6.15 -7.62 -21.71
N SER A 103 -7.07 -7.34 -22.63
CA SER A 103 -7.61 -8.35 -23.55
C SER A 103 -7.46 -7.88 -24.99
N GLU A 104 -6.86 -8.71 -25.85
CA GLU A 104 -6.81 -8.50 -27.31
C GLU A 104 -8.20 -8.36 -27.95
N GLU A 105 -9.26 -8.77 -27.24
CA GLU A 105 -10.63 -8.61 -27.69
C GLU A 105 -11.20 -7.23 -27.35
N LEU A 106 -11.66 -6.52 -28.40
CA LEU A 106 -12.43 -5.27 -28.27
C LEU A 106 -13.51 -5.40 -27.18
N PRO A 107 -13.59 -4.44 -26.24
CA PRO A 107 -14.58 -4.49 -25.17
C PRO A 107 -16.01 -4.60 -25.76
N LYS A 108 -16.84 -5.49 -25.19
CA LYS A 108 -18.17 -5.84 -25.73
C LYS A 108 -19.06 -4.62 -26.04
N LYS A 109 -18.92 -3.53 -25.29
CA LYS A 109 -19.62 -2.25 -25.56
C LYS A 109 -19.19 -1.62 -26.90
N LEU A 110 -17.89 -1.63 -27.20
CA LEU A 110 -17.35 -1.10 -28.45
C LEU A 110 -17.73 -2.00 -29.64
N LYS A 111 -17.70 -3.33 -29.46
CA LYS A 111 -18.21 -4.29 -30.46
C LYS A 111 -19.70 -4.06 -30.80
N ARG A 112 -20.51 -3.57 -29.86
CA ARG A 112 -21.92 -3.21 -30.11
C ARG A 112 -22.06 -1.91 -30.89
N VAL A 113 -21.29 -0.88 -30.52
CA VAL A 113 -21.30 0.44 -31.19
C VAL A 113 -20.71 0.38 -32.60
N LEU A 114 -19.74 -0.49 -32.85
CA LEU A 114 -19.16 -0.68 -34.20
C LEU A 114 -20.01 -1.59 -35.10
N LYS A 115 -21.01 -2.28 -34.55
CA LYS A 115 -21.97 -3.11 -35.30
C LYS A 115 -23.31 -2.40 -35.55
N SER A 116 -23.50 -1.19 -35.01
CA SER A 116 -24.60 -0.28 -35.35
C SER A 116 -24.14 0.71 -36.40
#